data_AF-A0A951VCM6-F1
#
_entry.id   AF-A0A951VCM6-F1
#
_cell.length_a   1.000
_cell.length_b   1.000
_cell.length_c   1.000
_cell.angle_alpha   90.00
_cell.angle_beta   90.00
_cell.angle_gamma   90.00
#
_symmetry.space_group_name_H-M   'P 1'
#
loop_
_entity.id
_entity.type
_entity.pdbx_description
1 polymer ?
#
loop_
_entity_poly.entity_id
_entity_poly.type
_entity_poly.pdbx_seq_one_letter_code
_entity_poly.pdbx_strand_id
1 'polypeptide(L)'
;MENITSAADIKNAIRFLETDQEVKGQLLRAQFNQTFESLKPANMLKSAVREISSSPFLLTNIAGAAAGLATGYFSKRVVFGASKNILKRSLGIALQFGITNLIARHPDDIASYAQGLLERLFHKKVPAPDKP
;
A
#
# COMPACT_ATOMS: atom_id res chain seq x y z
N MET A 1 -0.92 39.36 47.51
CA MET A 1 0.41 39.27 48.15
C MET A 1 0.25 39.82 49.54
N GLU A 2 0.49 39.02 50.57
CA GLU A 2 0.49 39.51 51.95
C GLU A 2 1.68 40.46 52.14
N ASN A 3 1.47 41.53 52.90
CA ASN A 3 2.53 42.49 53.20
C ASN A 3 3.55 41.83 54.14
N ILE A 4 4.78 41.68 53.66
CA ILE A 4 5.88 41.14 54.44
C ILE A 4 6.31 42.21 55.44
N THR A 5 5.99 42.03 56.73
CA THR A 5 6.24 43.06 57.76
C THR A 5 7.19 42.58 58.87
N SER A 6 7.47 41.28 58.92
CA SER A 6 8.36 40.66 59.92
C SER A 6 9.35 39.67 59.28
N ALA A 7 10.47 39.42 59.98
CA ALA A 7 11.45 38.39 59.60
C ALA A 7 10.82 36.98 59.50
N ALA A 8 9.75 36.72 60.26
CA ALA A 8 8.98 35.47 60.15
C ALA A 8 8.21 35.36 58.82
N ASP A 9 7.66 36.47 58.32
CA ASP A 9 6.91 36.52 57.06
C ASP A 9 7.84 36.25 55.87
N ILE A 10 9.06 36.82 55.90
CA ILE A 10 10.09 36.56 54.88
C ILE A 10 10.40 35.06 54.82
N LYS A 11 10.61 34.42 55.97
CA LYS A 11 10.96 33.00 56.03
C LYS A 11 9.82 32.10 55.52
N ASN A 12 8.57 32.48 55.78
CA ASN A 12 7.40 31.76 55.26
C ASN A 12 7.23 31.98 53.76
N ALA A 13 7.45 33.19 53.26
CA ALA A 13 7.42 33.51 51.84
C ALA A 13 8.52 32.75 51.06
N ILE A 14 9.73 32.66 51.61
CA ILE A 14 10.83 31.86 51.03
C ILE A 14 10.41 30.39 50.93
N ARG A 15 9.92 29.80 52.02
CA ARG A 15 9.48 28.39 52.02
C ARG A 15 8.37 28.13 51.02
N PHE A 16 7.42 29.05 50.91
CA PHE A 16 6.34 28.98 49.92
C PHE A 16 6.90 29.01 48.49
N LEU A 17 7.81 29.94 48.20
CA LEU A 17 8.45 30.06 46.89
C LEU A 17 9.32 28.86 46.55
N GLU A 18 10.05 28.29 47.52
CA GLU A 18 10.82 27.05 47.33
C GLU A 18 9.91 25.87 46.96
N THR A 19 8.79 25.74 47.66
CA THR A 19 7.79 24.69 47.37
C THR A 19 7.17 24.87 46.00
N ASP A 20 6.77 26.10 45.66
CA ASP A 20 6.18 26.43 44.36
C ASP A 20 7.19 26.22 43.21
N GLN A 21 8.47 26.57 43.43
CA GLN A 21 9.55 26.32 42.49
C GLN A 21 9.80 24.83 42.28
N GLU A 22 9.77 24.02 43.34
CA GLU A 22 9.91 22.58 43.24
C GLU A 22 8.77 21.96 42.42
N VAL A 23 7.52 22.32 42.72
CA VAL A 23 6.34 21.83 41.99
C VAL A 23 6.41 22.21 40.51
N LYS A 24 6.76 23.47 40.21
CA LYS A 24 6.94 23.93 38.82
C LYS A 24 8.06 23.17 38.11
N GLY A 25 9.17 22.91 38.80
CA GLY A 25 10.27 22.12 38.25
C GLY A 25 9.88 20.69 37.93
N GLN A 26 9.10 20.04 38.79
CA GLN A 26 8.57 18.69 38.54
C GLN A 26 7.59 18.67 37.36
N LEU A 27 6.67 19.64 37.30
CA LEU A 27 5.72 19.76 36.18
C LEU A 27 6.45 19.96 34.84
N LEU A 28 7.48 20.80 34.81
CA LEU A 28 8.26 21.04 33.61
C LEU A 28 8.97 19.76 33.13
N ARG A 29 9.56 18.99 34.06
CA ARG A 29 10.18 17.69 33.73
C ARG A 29 9.15 16.69 33.18
N ALA A 30 7.96 16.64 33.78
CA ALA A 30 6.89 15.77 33.32
C ALA A 30 6.42 16.14 31.91
N GLN A 31 6.17 17.42 31.65
CA GLN A 31 5.79 17.91 30.32
C GLN A 31 6.89 17.69 29.29
N PHE A 32 8.15 17.91 29.67
CA PHE A 32 9.30 17.65 28.81
C PHE A 32 9.36 16.18 28.40
N ASN A 33 9.27 15.25 29.36
CA ASN A 33 9.25 13.82 29.07
C ASN A 33 8.06 13.43 28.20
N GLN A 34 6.86 13.93 28.49
CA GLN A 34 5.67 13.64 27.68
C GLN A 34 5.83 14.15 26.24
N THR A 35 6.38 15.35 26.07
CA THR A 35 6.63 15.95 24.75
C THR A 35 7.73 15.18 24.02
N PHE A 36 8.79 14.81 24.73
CA PHE A 36 9.87 14.01 24.17
C PHE A 36 9.36 12.64 23.71
N GLU A 37 8.54 11.96 24.52
CA GLU A 37 7.89 10.72 24.16
C GLU A 37 6.93 10.89 22.98
N SER A 38 6.16 11.98 22.89
CA SER A 38 5.21 12.19 21.78
C SER A 38 5.92 12.49 20.45
N LEU A 39 7.08 13.16 20.50
CA LEU A 39 7.93 13.42 19.34
C LEU A 39 8.71 12.20 18.86
N LYS A 40 8.74 11.10 19.64
CA LYS A 40 9.36 9.86 19.15
C LYS A 40 8.61 9.36 17.91
N PRO A 41 9.32 8.98 16.83
CA PRO A 41 8.70 8.52 15.59
C PRO A 41 7.71 7.37 15.81
N ALA A 42 7.99 6.47 16.75
CA ALA A 42 7.09 5.36 17.09
C ALA A 42 5.73 5.84 17.63
N ASN A 43 5.72 6.88 18.47
CA ASN A 43 4.48 7.45 19.00
C ASN A 43 3.75 8.30 17.97
N MET A 44 4.47 9.01 17.09
CA MET A 44 3.87 9.72 15.95
C MET A 44 3.21 8.76 14.95
N LEU A 45 3.85 7.64 14.64
CA LEU A 45 3.26 6.58 13.81
C LEU A 45 2.04 5.97 14.50
N LYS A 46 2.11 5.72 15.80
CA LYS A 46 0.98 5.20 16.58
C LYS A 46 -0.22 6.14 16.54
N SER A 47 0.00 7.46 16.67
CA SER A 47 -1.07 8.45 16.55
C SER A 47 -1.63 8.51 15.12
N ALA A 48 -0.78 8.47 14.08
CA ALA A 48 -1.24 8.44 12.70
C ALA A 48 -2.07 7.20 12.38
N VAL A 49 -1.65 6.02 12.83
CA VAL A 49 -2.40 4.76 12.66
C VAL A 49 -3.75 4.82 13.38
N ARG A 50 -3.78 5.39 14.59
CA ARG A 50 -5.03 5.58 15.34
C ARG A 50 -5.98 6.57 14.66
N GLU A 51 -5.46 7.63 14.05
CA GLU A 51 -6.25 8.60 13.28
C GLU A 51 -6.82 7.97 12.01
N ILE A 52 -6.02 7.17 11.30
CA ILE A 52 -6.46 6.38 10.14
C ILE A 52 -7.56 5.39 10.52
N SER A 53 -7.41 4.66 11.64
CA SER A 53 -8.40 3.67 12.05
C SER A 53 -9.70 4.29 12.57
N SER A 54 -9.65 5.53 13.06
CA SER A 54 -10.82 6.25 13.56
C SER A 54 -11.62 6.95 12.44
N SER A 55 -11.06 7.06 11.23
CA SER A 55 -11.70 7.71 10.09
C SER A 55 -12.01 6.71 8.97
N PRO A 56 -13.30 6.40 8.72
CA PRO A 56 -13.70 5.51 7.62
C PRO A 56 -13.18 5.98 6.25
N PHE A 57 -13.11 7.29 6.03
CA PHE A 57 -12.62 7.88 4.78
C PHE A 57 -11.12 7.65 4.54
N LEU A 58 -10.29 7.76 5.59
CA LEU A 58 -8.85 7.52 5.45
C LEU A 58 -8.55 6.04 5.23
N LEU A 59 -9.29 5.16 5.91
CA LEU A 59 -9.26 3.72 5.70
C LEU A 59 -9.54 3.35 4.24
N THR A 60 -10.58 3.90 3.62
CA THR A 60 -10.90 3.61 2.21
C THR A 60 -9.81 4.09 1.26
N ASN A 61 -9.23 5.27 1.50
CA ASN A 61 -8.19 5.82 0.63
C ASN A 61 -6.88 5.03 0.73
N ILE A 62 -6.50 4.61 1.94
CA ILE A 62 -5.30 3.79 2.16
C ILE A 62 -5.50 2.38 1.63
N ALA A 63 -6.69 1.79 1.79
CA ALA A 63 -7.02 0.51 1.17
C ALA A 63 -6.96 0.59 -0.35
N GLY A 64 -7.47 1.67 -0.95
CA GLY A 64 -7.36 1.94 -2.39
C GLY A 64 -5.91 2.08 -2.85
N ALA A 65 -5.09 2.82 -2.10
CA ALA A 65 -3.66 2.97 -2.38
C ALA A 65 -2.90 1.65 -2.24
N ALA A 66 -3.16 0.88 -1.19
CA ALA A 66 -2.56 -0.44 -0.96
C ALA A 66 -2.96 -1.42 -2.06
N ALA A 67 -4.24 -1.43 -2.45
CA ALA A 67 -4.73 -2.23 -3.57
C ALA A 67 -4.08 -1.80 -4.88
N GLY A 68 -3.92 -0.50 -5.13
CA GLY A 68 -3.22 0.04 -6.30
C GLY A 68 -1.75 -0.35 -6.35
N LEU A 69 -1.05 -0.29 -5.22
CA LEU A 69 0.35 -0.73 -5.11
C LEU A 69 0.50 -2.24 -5.27
N ALA A 70 -0.37 -3.03 -4.62
CA ALA A 70 -0.38 -4.48 -4.77
C ALA A 70 -0.66 -4.87 -6.22
N THR A 71 -1.70 -4.30 -6.82
CA THR A 71 -2.07 -4.52 -8.22
C THR A 71 -0.96 -4.08 -9.15
N GLY A 72 -0.34 -2.92 -8.92
CA GLY A 72 0.80 -2.43 -9.70
C GLY A 72 2.03 -3.33 -9.57
N TYR A 73 2.32 -3.84 -8.38
CA TYR A 73 3.42 -4.78 -8.13
C TYR A 73 3.18 -6.13 -8.82
N PHE A 74 1.99 -6.71 -8.68
CA PHE A 74 1.60 -7.93 -9.37
C PHE A 74 1.57 -7.74 -10.88
N SER A 75 1.02 -6.63 -11.37
CA SER A 75 1.02 -6.27 -12.78
C SER A 75 2.44 -6.16 -13.32
N LYS A 76 3.34 -5.45 -12.63
CA LYS A 76 4.76 -5.37 -13.01
C LYS A 76 5.42 -6.74 -13.03
N ARG A 77 5.08 -7.62 -12.09
CA ARG A 77 5.63 -8.99 -12.04
C ARG A 77 5.09 -9.88 -13.15
N VAL A 78 3.84 -9.73 -13.56
CA VAL A 78 3.23 -10.49 -14.67
C VAL A 78 3.71 -9.98 -16.02
N VAL A 79 3.85 -8.66 -16.19
CA VAL A 79 4.22 -8.02 -17.46
C VAL A 79 5.74 -8.01 -17.67
N PHE A 80 6.53 -7.70 -16.64
CA PHE A 80 7.98 -7.50 -16.74
C PHE A 80 8.81 -8.55 -15.97
N GLY A 81 8.20 -9.39 -15.13
CA GLY A 81 8.91 -10.33 -14.25
C GLY A 81 9.15 -11.71 -14.86
N ALA A 82 10.35 -11.91 -15.41
CA ALA A 82 11.16 -13.14 -15.57
C ALA A 82 10.58 -14.49 -16.08
N SER A 83 9.27 -14.77 -16.06
CA SER A 83 8.74 -16.03 -16.59
C SER A 83 7.95 -15.75 -17.86
N LYS A 84 8.63 -15.87 -19.01
CA LYS A 84 8.01 -15.89 -20.36
C LYS A 84 6.82 -16.86 -20.46
N ASN A 85 6.66 -17.77 -19.50
CA ASN A 85 5.66 -18.82 -19.50
C ASN A 85 4.36 -18.45 -18.75
N ILE A 86 4.36 -17.51 -17.80
CA ILE A 86 3.13 -17.22 -17.02
C ILE A 86 2.09 -16.49 -17.89
N LEU A 87 2.49 -15.42 -18.57
CA LEU A 87 1.60 -14.68 -19.47
C LEU A 87 1.15 -15.54 -20.67
N LYS A 88 2.08 -16.33 -21.24
CA LYS A 88 1.74 -17.27 -22.32
C LYS A 88 0.78 -18.37 -21.86
N ARG A 89 0.95 -18.87 -20.62
CA ARG A 89 0.05 -19.87 -20.03
C ARG A 89 -1.32 -19.30 -19.72
N SER A 90 -1.41 -18.08 -19.18
CA SER A 90 -2.71 -17.44 -18.92
C SER A 90 -3.45 -17.12 -20.22
N LEU A 91 -2.76 -16.60 -21.23
CA LEU A 91 -3.33 -16.40 -22.57
C LEU A 91 -3.73 -17.73 -23.22
N GLY A 92 -2.90 -18.77 -23.09
CA GLY A 92 -3.20 -20.11 -23.59
C GLY A 92 -4.44 -20.72 -22.92
N ILE A 93 -4.59 -20.59 -21.60
CA ILE A 93 -5.76 -21.06 -20.86
C ILE A 93 -7.00 -20.26 -21.26
N ALA A 94 -6.91 -18.94 -21.39
CA ALA A 94 -8.03 -18.09 -21.81
C ALA A 94 -8.48 -18.41 -23.23
N LEU A 95 -7.53 -18.59 -24.15
CA LEU A 95 -7.80 -19.00 -25.52
C LEU A 95 -8.42 -20.39 -25.58
N GLN A 96 -7.88 -21.36 -24.83
CA GLN A 96 -8.42 -22.71 -24.74
C GLN A 96 -9.83 -22.70 -24.17
N PHE A 97 -10.12 -21.93 -23.13
CA PHE A 97 -11.47 -21.78 -22.59
C PHE A 97 -12.43 -21.15 -23.58
N GLY A 98 -12.01 -20.09 -24.28
CA GLY A 98 -12.80 -19.43 -25.31
C GLY A 98 -13.15 -20.38 -26.46
N ILE A 99 -12.16 -21.08 -26.99
CA ILE A 99 -12.33 -22.08 -28.05
C ILE A 99 -13.21 -23.24 -27.58
N THR A 100 -12.99 -23.76 -26.37
CA THR A 100 -13.76 -24.89 -25.82
C THR A 100 -15.23 -24.53 -25.62
N ASN A 101 -15.52 -23.33 -25.10
CA ASN A 101 -16.90 -22.86 -24.92
C ASN A 101 -17.61 -22.57 -26.26
N LEU A 102 -16.85 -22.17 -27.29
CA LEU A 102 -17.38 -21.99 -28.64
C LEU A 102 -17.64 -23.34 -29.34
N ILE A 103 -16.70 -24.30 -29.27
CA ILE A 103 -16.85 -25.66 -29.83
C ILE A 103 -18.01 -26.40 -29.18
N ALA A 104 -18.22 -26.23 -27.87
CA ALA A 104 -19.34 -26.84 -27.17
C ALA A 104 -20.72 -26.34 -27.66
N ARG A 105 -20.78 -25.19 -28.34
CA ARG A 105 -22.02 -24.61 -28.87
C ARG A 105 -22.24 -24.90 -30.36
N HIS A 106 -21.17 -24.95 -31.16
CA HIS A 106 -21.24 -25.19 -32.61
C HIS A 106 -20.03 -25.99 -33.13
N PRO A 107 -20.03 -27.33 -33.01
CA PRO A 107 -18.85 -28.15 -33.28
C PRO A 107 -18.44 -28.20 -34.76
N ASP A 108 -19.40 -28.19 -35.70
CA ASP A 108 -19.13 -28.39 -37.13
C ASP A 108 -18.65 -27.13 -37.84
N ASP A 109 -19.17 -25.96 -37.47
CA ASP A 109 -18.83 -24.68 -38.12
C ASP A 109 -17.40 -24.25 -37.79
N ILE A 110 -16.98 -24.41 -36.53
CA ILE A 110 -15.68 -23.92 -36.05
C ILE A 110 -14.51 -24.71 -36.64
N ALA A 111 -14.69 -26.01 -36.90
CA ALA A 111 -13.65 -26.84 -37.51
C ALA A 111 -13.25 -26.31 -38.90
N SER A 112 -14.24 -25.91 -39.71
CA SER A 112 -14.01 -25.35 -41.06
C SER A 112 -13.39 -23.94 -41.01
N TYR A 113 -13.83 -23.08 -40.09
CA TYR A 113 -13.22 -21.76 -39.89
C TYR A 113 -11.78 -21.85 -39.37
N ALA A 114 -11.50 -22.78 -38.46
CA ALA A 114 -10.15 -23.01 -37.94
C ALA A 114 -9.22 -23.54 -39.02
N GLN A 115 -9.69 -24.48 -39.86
CA GLN A 115 -8.94 -24.97 -41.01
C GLN A 115 -8.64 -23.85 -42.02
N GLY A 116 -9.62 -23.03 -42.38
CA GLY A 116 -9.42 -21.90 -43.30
C GLY A 116 -8.48 -20.81 -42.76
N LEU A 117 -8.45 -20.57 -41.44
CA LEU A 117 -7.51 -19.67 -40.79
C LEU A 117 -6.09 -20.25 -40.72
N LEU A 118 -5.95 -21.54 -40.37
CA LEU A 118 -4.66 -22.23 -40.34
C LEU A 118 -4.02 -22.28 -41.73
N GLU A 119 -4.79 -22.61 -42.77
CA GLU A 119 -4.28 -22.61 -44.14
C GLU A 119 -3.78 -21.23 -44.55
N ARG A 120 -4.48 -20.15 -44.20
CA ARG A 120 -4.05 -18.78 -44.52
C ARG A 120 -2.82 -18.33 -43.75
N LEU A 121 -2.60 -18.85 -42.54
CA LEU A 121 -1.43 -18.53 -41.71
C LEU A 121 -0.19 -19.37 -42.06
N PHE A 122 -0.36 -20.60 -42.55
CA PHE A 122 0.75 -21.51 -42.88
C PHE A 122 1.14 -21.59 -44.37
N HIS A 123 0.35 -21.06 -45.32
CA HIS A 123 0.69 -21.12 -46.76
C HIS A 123 1.70 -20.06 -47.29
N LYS A 124 2.49 -19.39 -46.43
CA LYS A 124 3.51 -18.45 -46.94
C LYS A 124 4.87 -19.12 -47.16
N LYS A 125 5.16 -19.32 -48.47
CA LYS A 125 6.45 -19.55 -49.16
C LYS A 125 7.08 -20.95 -49.11
N VAL A 126 6.79 -21.75 -50.14
CA VAL A 126 7.81 -22.60 -50.79
C VAL A 126 8.41 -21.78 -51.94
N PRO A 127 9.72 -21.46 -51.95
CA PRO A 127 10.35 -20.84 -53.10
C PRO A 127 10.48 -21.87 -54.23
N ALA A 128 10.24 -21.44 -55.47
CA ALA A 128 10.30 -22.25 -56.68
C ALA A 128 11.70 -22.89 -56.84
N PRO A 129 11.80 -24.12 -57.38
CA PRO A 129 13.09 -24.72 -57.67
C PRO A 129 13.75 -24.01 -58.85
N ASP A 130 15.01 -23.60 -58.66
CA ASP A 130 15.86 -23.15 -59.75
C ASP A 130 15.98 -24.27 -60.78
N LYS A 131 15.58 -23.95 -62.01
CA LYS A 131 15.63 -24.86 -63.16
C LYS A 131 17.08 -24.91 -63.69
N PRO A 132 17.60 -26.09 -64.07
CA PRO A 132 18.99 -26.28 -64.49
C PRO A 132 19.35 -25.48 -65.76
#